data_AF-A0A3L7C6T5-F1
#
_entry.id   AF-A0A3L7C6T5-F1
#
_cell.length_a   1.000
_cell.length_b   1.000
_cell.length_c   1.000
_cell.angle_alpha   90.00
_cell.angle_beta   90.00
_cell.angle_gamma   90.00
#
_symmetry.space_group_name_H-M   'P 1'
#
loop_
_entity.id
_entity.type
_entity.pdbx_description
1 polymer ?
#
loop_
_entity_poly.entity_id
_entity_poly.type
_entity_poly.pdbx_seq_one_letter_code
_entity_poly.pdbx_strand_id
1 'polypeptide(L)'
;MSDDTSNRPSRREQRPGDVTDPLLWQLAIDVLSAHEPDEDGACRNLLCAGQPWPCAARRSAEQSLRLARGSADTPSTSERDEGTTTPADRPAEGVPIARRAWSSLPEAAASAA
;
A
#
# COMPACT_ATOMS: atom_id res chain seq x y z
N MET A 1 -11.59 22.34 -16.61
CA MET A 1 -11.99 21.01 -16.09
C MET A 1 -12.02 21.13 -14.58
N SER A 2 -13.20 20.96 -13.97
CA SER A 2 -13.33 21.06 -12.51
C SER A 2 -12.76 19.79 -11.89
N ASP A 3 -11.91 19.97 -10.89
CA ASP A 3 -11.21 18.91 -10.17
C ASP A 3 -12.24 18.09 -9.36
N ASP A 4 -12.71 16.96 -9.91
CA ASP A 4 -13.62 16.00 -9.25
C ASP A 4 -13.04 15.45 -7.93
N THR A 5 -11.77 15.71 -7.69
CA THR A 5 -11.02 15.47 -6.46
C THR A 5 -11.67 16.07 -5.21
N SER A 6 -12.57 17.04 -5.34
CA SER A 6 -13.32 17.61 -4.20
C SER A 6 -14.37 16.65 -3.61
N ASN A 7 -14.89 15.68 -4.37
CA ASN A 7 -15.87 14.70 -3.89
C ASN A 7 -15.21 13.42 -3.33
N ARG A 8 -13.89 13.43 -3.13
CA ARG A 8 -13.19 12.26 -2.59
C ARG A 8 -13.63 11.96 -1.15
N PRO A 9 -13.90 10.68 -0.82
CA PRO A 9 -14.26 10.25 0.54
C PRO A 9 -13.27 10.73 1.60
N SER A 10 -11.97 10.65 1.31
CA SER A 10 -10.89 11.10 2.20
C SER A 10 -10.93 12.59 2.56
N ARG A 11 -11.59 13.44 1.76
CA ARG A 11 -11.79 14.86 2.11
C ARG A 11 -12.91 15.10 3.11
N ARG A 12 -13.85 14.15 3.23
CA ARG A 12 -14.96 14.21 4.19
C ARG A 12 -14.59 13.60 5.53
N GLU A 13 -13.63 12.68 5.55
CA GLU A 13 -13.16 12.05 6.78
C GLU A 13 -12.14 12.92 7.51
N GLN A 14 -12.36 13.09 8.81
CA GLN A 14 -11.40 13.77 9.66
C GLN A 14 -10.25 12.82 9.97
N ARG A 15 -9.04 13.20 9.56
CA ARG A 15 -7.82 12.41 9.79
C ARG A 15 -7.57 12.26 11.30
N PRO A 16 -7.42 11.03 11.80
CA PRO A 16 -6.99 10.78 13.19
C PRO A 16 -5.61 11.39 13.49
N GLY A 17 -5.37 11.75 14.76
CA GLY A 17 -4.14 12.43 15.20
C GLY A 17 -2.88 11.56 15.18
N ASP A 18 -3.05 10.23 15.19
CA ASP A 18 -1.99 9.21 15.15
C ASP A 18 -1.55 8.83 13.72
N VAL A 19 -2.14 9.42 12.68
CA VAL A 19 -1.73 9.18 11.29
C VAL A 19 -0.37 9.83 11.02
N THR A 20 0.63 9.00 10.72
CA THR A 20 2.00 9.40 10.38
C THR A 20 2.22 9.62 8.89
N ASP A 21 1.47 8.92 8.04
CA ASP A 21 1.44 9.13 6.58
C ASP A 21 0.04 9.56 6.10
N PRO A 22 -0.18 10.88 5.95
CA PRO A 22 -1.48 11.42 5.54
C PRO A 22 -1.88 11.04 4.11
N LEU A 23 -0.93 10.94 3.19
CA LEU A 23 -1.23 10.66 1.78
C LEU A 23 -1.63 9.19 1.62
N LEU A 24 -0.91 8.28 2.29
CA LEU A 24 -1.26 6.88 2.31
C LEU A 24 -2.60 6.63 2.99
N TRP A 25 -2.89 7.34 4.08
CA TRP A 25 -4.19 7.28 4.75
C TRP A 25 -5.34 7.72 3.82
N GLN A 26 -5.22 8.88 3.16
CA GLN A 26 -6.25 9.38 2.25
C GLN A 26 -6.51 8.41 1.10
N LEU A 27 -5.44 7.89 0.48
CA LEU A 27 -5.55 6.91 -0.60
C LEU A 27 -6.26 5.64 -0.14
N ALA A 28 -5.92 5.13 1.04
CA ALA A 28 -6.53 3.93 1.58
C ALA A 28 -8.05 4.12 1.82
N ILE A 29 -8.47 5.28 2.35
CA ILE A 29 -9.88 5.63 2.52
C ILE A 29 -10.63 5.68 1.19
N ASP A 30 -10.05 6.33 0.17
CA ASP A 30 -10.65 6.41 -1.16
C ASP A 30 -10.86 5.01 -1.76
N VAL A 31 -9.86 4.13 -1.64
CA VAL A 31 -9.96 2.73 -2.13
C VAL A 31 -10.99 1.93 -1.34
N LEU A 32 -11.02 2.03 -0.01
CA LEU A 32 -11.99 1.27 0.80
C LEU A 32 -13.44 1.66 0.48
N SER A 33 -13.68 2.96 0.28
CA SER A 33 -14.99 3.48 -0.11
C SER A 33 -15.42 3.02 -1.50
N ALA A 34 -14.47 2.81 -2.41
CA ALA A 34 -14.76 2.28 -3.75
C ALA A 34 -14.93 0.75 -3.79
N HIS A 35 -14.52 0.03 -2.73
CA HIS A 35 -14.53 -1.44 -2.65
C HIS A 35 -15.45 -1.94 -1.52
N GLU A 36 -16.75 -1.70 -1.72
CA GLU A 36 -17.84 -2.18 -0.87
C GLU A 36 -18.34 -3.57 -1.30
N PRO A 37 -18.98 -4.33 -0.40
CA PRO A 37 -19.73 -5.52 -0.78
C PRO A 37 -20.97 -5.13 -1.61
N ASP A 38 -21.38 -6.01 -2.52
CA ASP A 38 -22.71 -5.96 -3.14
C ASP A 38 -23.71 -6.86 -2.39
N GLU A 39 -24.93 -6.96 -2.93
CA GLU A 39 -26.02 -7.75 -2.35
C GLU A 39 -25.74 -9.27 -2.36
N ASP A 40 -24.86 -9.74 -3.25
CA ASP A 40 -24.48 -11.14 -3.39
C ASP A 40 -23.22 -11.50 -2.56
N GLY A 41 -22.66 -10.53 -1.83
CA GLY A 41 -21.43 -10.70 -1.06
C GLY A 41 -20.16 -10.73 -1.92
N ALA A 42 -20.23 -10.24 -3.17
CA ALA A 42 -19.07 -9.98 -4.01
C ALA A 42 -18.61 -8.52 -3.88
N CYS A 43 -17.47 -8.18 -4.47
CA CYS A 43 -17.05 -6.78 -4.49
C CYS A 43 -17.80 -6.00 -5.57
N ARG A 44 -18.46 -4.90 -5.20
CA ARG A 44 -19.21 -4.01 -6.08
C ARG A 44 -18.32 -3.30 -7.13
N ASN A 45 -17.03 -3.13 -6.85
CA ASN A 45 -16.13 -2.41 -7.73
C ASN A 45 -15.97 -3.14 -9.08
N LEU A 46 -16.20 -2.44 -10.20
CA LEU A 46 -16.14 -3.01 -11.55
C LEU A 46 -14.76 -3.57 -11.92
N LEU A 47 -13.68 -3.05 -11.32
CA LEU A 47 -12.32 -3.57 -11.51
C LEU A 47 -12.10 -4.92 -10.80
N CYS A 48 -13.03 -5.30 -9.92
CA CYS A 48 -13.03 -6.56 -9.16
C CYS A 48 -14.27 -7.40 -9.46
N ALA A 49 -14.97 -7.17 -10.58
CA ALA A 49 -16.21 -7.85 -10.90
C ALA A 49 -16.09 -9.38 -10.76
N GLY A 50 -17.02 -9.98 -10.01
CA GLY A 50 -17.05 -11.42 -9.73
C GLY A 50 -15.99 -11.92 -8.74
N GLN A 51 -15.18 -11.05 -8.13
CA GLN A 51 -14.27 -11.44 -7.06
C GLN A 51 -15.01 -11.54 -5.72
N PRO A 52 -14.67 -12.54 -4.88
CA PRO A 52 -15.27 -12.68 -3.57
C PRO A 52 -14.91 -11.48 -2.68
N TRP A 53 -15.84 -11.06 -1.83
CA TRP A 53 -15.57 -10.09 -0.80
C TRP A 53 -14.97 -10.77 0.45
N PRO A 54 -13.95 -10.19 1.11
CA PRO A 54 -13.21 -8.98 0.73
C PRO A 54 -12.18 -9.25 -0.38
N CYS A 55 -12.21 -8.43 -1.43
CA CYS A 55 -11.28 -8.55 -2.56
C CYS A 55 -9.85 -8.15 -2.16
N ALA A 56 -8.86 -8.52 -3.00
CA ALA A 56 -7.44 -8.25 -2.73
C ALA A 56 -7.15 -6.74 -2.58
N ALA A 57 -7.75 -5.89 -3.41
CA ALA A 57 -7.57 -4.44 -3.34
C ALA A 57 -8.02 -3.86 -1.99
N ARG A 58 -9.20 -4.28 -1.50
CA ARG A 58 -9.71 -3.89 -0.18
C ARG A 58 -8.74 -4.31 0.93
N ARG A 59 -8.30 -5.58 0.93
CA ARG A 59 -7.37 -6.10 1.96
C ARG A 59 -6.05 -5.32 1.97
N SER A 60 -5.53 -4.96 0.80
CA SER A 60 -4.33 -4.12 0.68
C SER A 60 -4.57 -2.71 1.23
N ALA A 61 -5.73 -2.10 0.96
CA ALA A 61 -6.07 -0.79 1.52
C ALA A 61 -6.23 -0.81 3.04
N GLU A 62 -6.81 -1.86 3.62
CA GLU A 62 -6.86 -2.07 5.07
C GLU A 62 -5.45 -2.18 5.67
N GLN A 63 -4.52 -2.82 4.98
CA GLN A 63 -3.11 -2.86 5.38
C GLN A 63 -2.45 -1.48 5.30
N SER A 64 -2.70 -0.72 4.22
CA SER A 64 -2.19 0.64 4.07
C SER A 64 -2.69 1.57 5.19
N LEU A 65 -3.94 1.43 5.64
CA LEU A 65 -4.43 2.18 6.80
C LEU A 65 -3.62 1.89 8.07
N ARG A 66 -3.25 0.64 8.31
CA ARG A 66 -2.41 0.26 9.46
C ARG A 66 -1.01 0.86 9.34
N LEU A 67 -0.42 0.79 8.14
CA LEU A 67 0.90 1.39 7.88
C LEU A 67 0.88 2.91 8.02
N ALA A 68 -0.20 3.56 7.59
CA ALA A 68 -0.35 5.01 7.64
C ALA A 68 -0.45 5.59 9.06
N ARG A 69 -0.83 4.78 10.05
CA ARG A 69 -0.79 5.16 11.47
C ARG A 69 0.58 4.96 12.13
N GLY A 70 1.55 4.43 11.37
CA GLY A 70 2.80 3.94 11.92
C GLY A 70 2.52 2.62 12.65
N SER A 71 3.04 1.53 12.11
CA SER A 71 3.04 0.26 12.82
C SER A 71 3.76 0.48 14.16
N ALA A 72 3.03 0.50 15.27
CA ALA A 72 3.59 0.50 16.62
C ALA A 72 4.43 -0.77 16.92
N ASP A 73 4.62 -1.66 15.94
CA ASP A 73 5.21 -2.99 16.06
C ASP A 73 6.39 -3.27 15.11
N THR A 74 6.86 -2.28 14.33
CA THR A 74 8.16 -2.43 13.67
C THR A 74 9.22 -1.82 14.57
N PRO A 75 10.16 -2.59 15.16
CA PRO A 75 11.31 -1.99 15.81
C PRO A 75 12.02 -1.16 14.75
N SER A 76 11.94 0.17 14.91
CA SER A 76 12.72 1.10 14.13
C SER A 76 14.18 0.72 14.32
N THR A 77 14.79 0.11 13.31
CA THR A 77 16.23 0.13 13.13
C THR A 77 16.60 1.55 12.70
N SER A 78 16.30 2.52 13.55
CA SER A 78 16.90 3.85 13.52
C SER A 78 18.16 3.77 14.37
N GLU A 79 19.15 3.02 13.89
CA GLU A 79 20.53 3.25 14.30
C GLU A 79 21.04 4.42 13.46
N ARG A 80 20.65 5.62 13.87
CA ARG A 80 21.47 6.81 13.69
C ARG A 80 22.61 6.66 14.69
N ASP A 81 23.68 5.98 14.29
CA ASP A 81 24.98 6.16 14.93
C ASP A 81 25.74 7.22 14.11
N GLU A 82 25.70 8.45 14.58
CA GLU A 82 26.60 9.51 14.12
C GLU A 82 27.85 9.45 15.01
N GLY A 83 28.78 8.56 14.66
CA GLY A 83 30.10 8.43 15.27
C GLY A 83 31.18 8.94 14.32
N THR A 84 31.76 10.11 14.64
CA THR A 84 32.87 10.76 13.93
C THR A 84 34.15 9.89 13.88
N THR A 85 34.73 9.77 12.67
CA THR A 85 36.16 9.54 12.30
C THR A 85 36.92 8.29 12.80
N THR A 86 37.27 7.39 11.86
CA THR A 86 38.65 7.11 11.37
C THR A 86 38.58 6.12 10.18
N PRO A 87 39.31 6.34 9.06
CA PRO A 87 39.32 5.40 7.94
C PRO A 87 40.36 4.31 8.16
N ALA A 88 39.93 3.05 8.28
CA ALA A 88 40.80 1.88 8.10
C ALA A 88 39.99 0.63 7.74
N ASP A 89 40.03 0.29 6.46
CA ASP A 89 40.15 -1.06 5.89
C ASP A 89 39.25 -2.20 6.42
N ARG A 90 38.16 -2.49 5.69
CA ARG A 90 37.83 -3.86 5.20
C ARG A 90 36.61 -3.87 4.26
N PRO A 91 36.65 -4.60 3.14
CA PRO A 91 35.48 -4.83 2.30
C PRO A 91 34.64 -5.95 2.92
N ALA A 92 33.36 -5.68 3.20
CA ALA A 92 32.38 -6.72 3.49
C ALA A 92 31.33 -6.68 2.38
N GLU A 93 31.26 -7.81 1.71
CA GLU A 93 30.56 -8.08 0.48
C GLU A 93 29.04 -7.95 0.62
N GLY A 94 28.38 -7.74 -0.53
CA GLY A 94 27.01 -7.31 -0.66
C GLY A 94 25.98 -8.12 0.12
N VAL A 95 25.14 -7.41 0.86
CA VAL A 95 23.83 -7.89 1.29
C VAL A 95 22.94 -7.93 0.04
N PRO A 96 22.43 -9.10 -0.42
CA PRO A 96 21.48 -9.09 -1.50
C PRO A 96 20.17 -8.52 -0.95
N ILE A 97 19.85 -7.30 -1.36
CA ILE A 97 18.50 -6.74 -1.23
C ILE A 97 17.60 -7.67 -2.05
N ALA A 98 16.92 -8.60 -1.38
CA ALA A 98 15.84 -9.37 -1.97
C ALA A 98 14.69 -8.39 -2.28
N ARG A 99 14.77 -7.76 -3.45
CA ARG A 99 13.67 -6.99 -4.03
C ARG A 99 12.55 -8.00 -4.26
N ARG A 100 11.52 -7.98 -3.41
CA ARG A 100 10.26 -8.67 -3.70
C ARG A 100 9.74 -8.08 -5.01
N ALA A 101 9.92 -8.83 -6.09
CA ALA A 101 9.27 -8.58 -7.35
C ALA A 101 7.76 -8.75 -7.10
N TRP A 102 7.07 -7.62 -7.00
CA TRP A 102 5.66 -7.54 -7.30
C TRP A 102 5.50 -8.18 -8.68
N SER A 103 4.85 -9.33 -8.71
CA SER A 103 4.72 -10.12 -9.93
C SER A 103 3.95 -9.31 -10.96
N SER A 104 4.69 -8.73 -11.91
CA SER A 104 4.18 -8.51 -13.26
C SER A 104 3.81 -9.88 -13.82
N LEU A 105 2.56 -10.04 -14.26
CA LEU A 105 2.15 -11.13 -15.14
C LEU A 105 3.12 -11.20 -16.34
N PRO A 106 3.51 -12.39 -16.81
CA PRO A 106 3.80 -12.55 -18.22
C PRO A 106 2.48 -12.68 -18.99
N GLU A 107 2.24 -11.66 -19.80
CA GLU A 107 1.56 -11.77 -21.09
C GLU A 107 2.23 -12.89 -21.91
N ALA A 108 1.45 -13.88 -22.35
CA ALA A 108 1.77 -14.77 -23.47
C ALA A 108 0.43 -15.14 -24.11
N ALA A 109 0.02 -14.43 -25.17
CA ALA A 109 0.41 -14.66 -26.56
C ALA A 109 -0.15 -15.98 -27.11
N ALA A 110 -0.98 -15.80 -28.13
CA ALA A 110 -1.59 -16.83 -28.95
C ALA A 110 -0.59 -17.86 -29.51
N SER A 111 -1.00 -19.13 -29.58
CA SER A 111 -1.05 -19.90 -30.83
C SER A 111 -1.58 -21.32 -30.66
N ALA A 112 -2.18 -21.79 -31.77
CA ALA A 112 -2.36 -23.17 -32.24
C ALA A 112 -3.57 -23.97 -31.75
N ALA A 113 -4.59 -24.07 -32.61
CA ALA A 113 -4.73 -25.21 -33.54
C ALA A 113 -5.56 -24.80 -34.76
#